data_AF-A0A6M0HS19-F1
#
_entry.id   AF-A0A6M0HS19-F1
#
_cell.length_a   1.000
_cell.length_b   1.000
_cell.length_c   1.000
_cell.angle_alpha   90.00
_cell.angle_beta   90.00
_cell.angle_gamma   90.00
#
_symmetry.space_group_name_H-M   'P 1'
#
loop_
_entity.id
_entity.type
_entity.pdbx_description
1 polymer ?
#
loop_
_entity_poly.entity_id
_entity_poly.type
_entity_poly.pdbx_seq_one_letter_code
_entity_poly.pdbx_strand_id
1 'polypeptide(L)'
;MAHDTIAKVRLSERRKSTYLAAAGQVGGNLSAFMRRACDQAVMGVDPITTRADLTALRRYANAVASVANDAADGGLSREDARRLGQAAAAMQAILSRHLSVG
;
A
#
# COMPACT_ATOMS: atom_id res chain seq x y z
N MET A 1 -29.85 -10.42 -1.35
CA MET A 1 -29.51 -9.98 0.03
C MET A 1 -28.64 -11.06 0.65
N ALA A 2 -27.35 -10.80 0.88
CA ALA A 2 -26.47 -11.77 1.53
C ALA A 2 -26.88 -11.90 3.00
N HIS A 3 -27.14 -13.12 3.47
CA HIS A 3 -27.38 -13.38 4.90
C HIS A 3 -26.09 -13.11 5.67
N ASP A 4 -26.10 -12.18 6.62
CA ASP A 4 -25.00 -12.00 7.57
C ASP A 4 -24.91 -13.26 8.45
N THR A 5 -23.99 -14.15 8.06
CA THR A 5 -23.72 -15.39 8.79
C THR A 5 -22.76 -15.07 9.93
N ILE A 6 -23.15 -15.37 11.16
CA ILE A 6 -22.31 -15.13 12.34
C ILE A 6 -21.25 -16.23 12.44
N ALA A 7 -19.98 -15.88 12.23
CA ALA A 7 -18.83 -16.74 12.52
C ALA A 7 -18.29 -16.46 13.93
N LYS A 8 -18.00 -17.52 14.71
CA LYS A 8 -17.35 -17.40 16.01
C LYS A 8 -15.86 -17.72 15.87
N VAL A 9 -15.00 -16.80 16.27
CA VAL A 9 -13.53 -16.96 16.22
C VAL A 9 -12.97 -16.94 17.65
N ARG A 10 -12.10 -17.89 17.98
CA ARG A 10 -11.36 -17.90 19.24
C ARG A 10 -10.08 -17.08 19.08
N LEU A 11 -9.91 -16.08 19.94
CA LEU A 11 -8.73 -15.22 19.99
C LEU A 11 -8.21 -15.19 21.43
N SER A 12 -6.89 -15.09 21.60
CA SER A 12 -6.33 -14.73 22.91
C SER A 12 -6.70 -13.28 23.26
N GLU A 13 -6.75 -12.97 24.56
CA GLU A 13 -7.12 -11.63 25.02
C GLU A 13 -6.21 -10.54 24.45
N ARG A 14 -4.89 -10.81 24.37
CA ARG A 14 -3.92 -9.90 23.76
C ARG A 14 -4.25 -9.60 22.29
N ARG A 15 -4.60 -10.61 21.49
CA ARG A 15 -4.96 -10.43 20.08
C ARG A 15 -6.29 -9.69 19.95
N LYS A 16 -7.28 -10.04 20.77
CA LYS A 16 -8.58 -9.36 20.79
C LYS A 16 -8.45 -7.87 21.12
N SER A 17 -7.66 -7.52 22.14
CA SER A 17 -7.37 -6.13 22.52
C SER A 17 -6.69 -5.37 21.39
N THR A 18 -5.69 -6.00 20.75
CA THR A 18 -4.97 -5.40 19.60
C THR A 18 -5.93 -5.11 18.43
N TYR A 19 -6.80 -6.06 18.08
CA TYR A 19 -7.77 -5.85 16.98
C TYR A 19 -8.86 -4.86 17.33
N LEU A 20 -9.30 -4.79 18.59
CA LEU A 20 -10.24 -3.75 19.03
C LEU A 20 -9.63 -2.35 18.92
N ALA A 21 -8.38 -2.18 19.34
CA ALA A 21 -7.66 -0.92 19.19
C ALA A 21 -7.51 -0.53 17.72
N ALA A 22 -7.13 -1.49 16.85
CA ALA A 22 -7.02 -1.27 15.41
C ALA A 22 -8.37 -0.91 14.77
N ALA A 23 -9.45 -1.58 15.15
CA ALA A 23 -10.80 -1.27 14.69
C ALA A 23 -11.23 0.15 15.09
N GLY A 24 -10.89 0.58 16.31
CA GLY A 24 -11.13 1.95 16.78
C GLY A 24 -10.40 3.01 15.96
N GLN A 25 -9.15 2.78 15.56
CA GLN A 25 -8.37 3.71 14.74
C GLN A 25 -8.97 3.94 13.34
N VAL A 26 -9.70 2.95 12.81
CA VAL A 26 -10.35 3.04 11.49
C VAL A 26 -11.86 3.38 11.59
N GLY A 27 -12.35 3.76 12.78
CA GLY A 27 -13.73 4.17 13.01
C GLY A 27 -14.78 3.07 12.88
N GLY A 28 -14.41 1.81 13.11
CA GLY A 28 -15.28 0.64 12.93
C GLY A 28 -15.42 -0.25 14.15
N ASN A 29 -16.32 -1.25 14.06
CA ASN A 29 -16.41 -2.32 15.05
C ASN A 29 -15.51 -3.51 14.68
N LEU A 30 -15.27 -4.41 15.65
CA LEU A 30 -14.37 -5.55 15.48
C LEU A 30 -14.79 -6.48 14.33
N SER A 31 -16.08 -6.71 14.13
CA SER A 31 -16.58 -7.59 13.07
C SER A 31 -16.29 -7.01 11.68
N ALA A 32 -16.53 -5.72 11.48
CA ALA A 32 -16.23 -5.02 10.23
C ALA A 32 -14.72 -5.01 9.95
N PHE A 33 -13.90 -4.81 10.98
CA PHE A 33 -12.44 -4.88 10.88
C PHE A 33 -11.96 -6.28 10.48
N MET A 34 -12.44 -7.32 11.15
CA MET A 34 -12.06 -8.71 10.85
C MET A 34 -12.52 -9.14 9.46
N ARG A 35 -13.72 -8.73 9.02
CA ARG A 35 -14.21 -9.03 7.66
C ARG A 35 -13.30 -8.41 6.61
N ARG A 36 -12.96 -7.12 6.74
CA ARG A 36 -12.00 -6.46 5.83
C ARG A 36 -10.63 -7.13 5.84
N ALA A 37 -10.13 -7.52 7.01
CA ALA A 37 -8.84 -8.20 7.11
C ALA A 37 -8.86 -9.59 6.43
N CYS A 38 -9.96 -10.34 6.56
CA CYS A 38 -10.16 -11.59 5.84
C CYS A 38 -10.28 -11.36 4.33
N ASP A 39 -11.05 -10.38 3.89
CA ASP A 39 -11.19 -10.03 2.47
C ASP A 39 -9.82 -9.65 1.88
N GLN A 40 -9.03 -8.85 2.59
CA GLN A 40 -7.66 -8.50 2.20
C GLN A 40 -6.73 -9.72 2.14
N ALA A 41 -6.82 -10.63 3.11
CA ALA A 41 -6.03 -11.86 3.12
C ALA A 41 -6.38 -12.78 1.94
N VAL A 42 -7.67 -12.88 1.58
CA VAL A 42 -8.15 -13.63 0.40
C VAL A 42 -7.69 -12.98 -0.90
N MET A 43 -7.73 -11.64 -0.96
CA MET A 43 -7.21 -10.87 -2.10
C MET A 43 -5.67 -10.81 -2.14
N GLY A 44 -4.96 -11.42 -1.19
CA GLY A 44 -3.49 -11.40 -1.14
C GLY A 44 -2.88 -10.02 -0.87
N VAL A 45 -3.65 -9.06 -0.36
CA VAL A 45 -3.19 -7.70 -0.07
C VAL A 45 -2.54 -7.67 1.31
N ASP A 46 -1.20 -7.71 1.36
CA ASP A 46 -0.45 -7.49 2.60
C ASP A 46 -0.28 -5.99 2.89
N PRO A 47 -0.94 -5.45 3.93
CA PRO A 47 -0.91 -4.01 4.23
C PRO A 47 0.49 -3.49 4.60
N ILE A 48 1.39 -4.35 5.11
CA ILE A 48 2.78 -3.94 5.40
C ILE A 48 3.52 -3.74 4.09
N THR A 49 3.39 -4.69 3.16
CA THR A 49 3.97 -4.60 1.82
C THR A 49 3.40 -3.41 1.05
N THR A 50 2.06 -3.21 1.04
CA THR A 50 1.44 -2.04 0.41
C THR A 50 1.97 -0.72 0.98
N ARG A 51 2.17 -0.63 2.30
CA ARG A 51 2.69 0.59 2.93
C ARG A 51 4.16 0.84 2.56
N ALA A 52 4.98 -0.20 2.52
CA ALA A 52 6.37 -0.11 2.08
C ALA A 52 6.45 0.37 0.62
N ASP A 53 5.58 -0.17 -0.24
CA ASP A 53 5.49 0.18 -1.64
C ASP A 53 5.04 1.63 -1.88
N LEU A 54 4.01 2.09 -1.17
CA LEU A 54 3.58 3.48 -1.22
C LEU A 54 4.70 4.44 -0.78
N THR A 55 5.50 4.04 0.20
CA THR A 55 6.67 4.81 0.64
C THR A 55 7.74 4.85 -0.46
N ALA A 56 7.98 3.74 -1.15
CA ALA A 56 8.91 3.68 -2.29
C ALA A 56 8.43 4.54 -3.47
N LEU A 57 7.15 4.45 -3.84
CA LEU A 57 6.54 5.27 -4.89
C LEU A 57 6.68 6.77 -4.58
N ARG A 58 6.43 7.19 -3.33
CA ARG A 58 6.63 8.58 -2.91
C ARG A 58 8.07 9.05 -3.09
N ARG A 59 9.06 8.21 -2.76
CA ARG A 59 10.48 8.55 -2.95
C ARG A 59 10.82 8.72 -4.43
N TYR A 60 10.35 7.81 -5.27
CA TYR A 60 10.58 7.91 -6.71
C TYR A 60 9.89 9.14 -7.31
N ALA A 61 8.67 9.48 -6.86
CA ALA A 61 7.95 10.66 -7.34
C ALA A 61 8.71 11.96 -6.99
N ASN A 62 9.29 12.03 -5.79
CA ASN A 62 10.15 13.15 -5.41
C ASN A 62 11.42 13.22 -6.26
N ALA A 63 12.03 12.08 -6.60
CA ALA A 63 13.20 12.04 -7.48
C ALA A 63 12.87 12.54 -8.89
N VAL A 64 11.71 12.15 -9.44
CA VAL A 64 11.21 12.68 -10.71
C VAL A 64 11.01 14.19 -10.65
N ALA A 65 10.40 14.70 -9.58
CA ALA A 65 10.20 16.14 -9.41
C ALA A 65 11.52 16.92 -9.35
N SER A 66 12.54 16.38 -8.68
CA SER A 66 13.89 16.99 -8.65
C SER A 66 14.47 17.10 -10.05
N VAL A 67 14.47 16.01 -10.81
CA VAL A 67 15.00 15.98 -12.18
C VAL A 67 14.23 16.90 -13.13
N ALA A 68 12.91 17.02 -12.94
CA ALA A 68 12.08 17.94 -13.72
C ALA A 68 12.43 19.40 -13.44
N ASN A 69 12.77 19.75 -12.20
CA ASN A 69 13.24 21.09 -11.84
C ASN A 69 14.62 21.37 -12.46
N ASP A 70 15.56 20.43 -12.38
CA ASP A 70 16.89 20.56 -12.99
C ASP A 70 16.79 20.75 -14.52
N ALA A 71 15.86 20.03 -15.16
CA ALA A 71 15.58 20.20 -16.58
C ALA A 71 14.97 21.57 -16.91
N ALA A 72 14.09 22.10 -16.05
CA ALA A 72 13.49 23.43 -16.21
C ALA A 72 14.51 24.56 -16.02
N ASP A 73 15.52 24.34 -15.17
CA ASP A 73 16.62 25.29 -14.90
C ASP A 73 17.72 25.28 -15.98
N GLY A 74 17.52 24.57 -17.09
CA GLY A 74 18.32 24.72 -18.30
C GLY A 74 19.23 23.54 -18.65
N GLY A 75 19.06 22.37 -18.03
CA GLY A 75 19.74 21.17 -18.50
C GLY A 75 19.29 19.87 -17.86
N LEU A 76 18.90 18.90 -18.70
CA LEU A 76 18.77 17.50 -18.29
C LEU A 76 20.05 16.76 -18.69
N SER A 77 20.89 16.39 -17.73
CA SER A 77 22.08 15.59 -18.04
C SER A 77 21.67 14.18 -18.48
N ARG A 78 22.54 13.49 -19.25
CA ARG A 78 22.32 12.06 -19.59
C ARG A 78 22.23 11.18 -18.35
N GLU A 79 22.90 11.57 -17.27
CA GLU A 79 22.85 10.85 -16.00
C GLU A 79 21.48 11.00 -15.34
N ASP A 80 20.92 12.22 -15.31
CA ASP A 80 19.60 12.49 -14.73
C ASP A 80 18.48 11.83 -15.53
N ALA A 81 18.58 11.87 -16.87
CA ALA A 81 17.68 11.13 -17.75
C ALA A 81 17.71 9.61 -17.48
N ARG A 82 18.89 9.04 -17.22
CA ARG A 82 19.05 7.62 -16.90
C ARG A 82 18.49 7.28 -15.52
N ARG A 83 18.74 8.12 -14.51
CA ARG A 83 18.18 7.99 -13.15
C ARG A 83 16.65 8.04 -13.19
N LEU A 84 16.09 8.94 -14.00
CA LEU A 84 14.65 9.04 -14.21
C LEU A 84 14.07 7.77 -14.85
N GLY A 85 14.71 7.24 -15.88
CA GLY A 85 14.30 5.98 -16.52
C GLY A 85 14.31 4.80 -15.55
N GLN A 86 15.31 4.72 -14.66
CA GLN A 86 15.37 3.70 -13.61
C GLN A 86 14.28 3.87 -12.56
N ALA A 87 14.01 5.10 -12.11
CA ALA A 87 12.93 5.40 -11.18
C ALA A 87 11.56 5.04 -11.77
N ALA A 88 11.32 5.37 -13.04
CA ALA A 88 10.09 5.05 -13.75
C ALA A 88 9.89 3.53 -13.90
N ALA A 89 10.93 2.78 -14.27
CA ALA A 89 10.88 1.32 -14.35
C ALA A 89 10.59 0.68 -12.98
N ALA A 90 11.19 1.20 -11.91
CA ALA A 90 10.94 0.73 -10.54
C ALA A 90 9.50 1.00 -10.08
N MET A 91 8.95 2.19 -10.40
CA MET A 91 7.52 2.48 -10.15
C MET A 91 6.61 1.53 -10.91
N GLN A 92 6.88 1.29 -12.20
CA GLN A 92 6.09 0.38 -13.02
C GLN A 92 6.07 -1.04 -12.45
N ALA A 93 7.21 -1.57 -11.99
CA ALA A 93 7.28 -2.89 -11.37
C ALA A 93 6.42 -3.00 -10.10
N ILE A 94 6.38 -1.94 -9.28
CA ILE A 94 5.50 -1.88 -8.09
C ILE A 94 4.03 -1.87 -8.53
N LEU A 95 3.67 -0.99 -9.47
CA LEU A 95 2.29 -0.86 -9.96
C LEU A 95 1.79 -2.15 -10.61
N SER A 96 2.60 -2.79 -11.47
CA SER A 96 2.26 -4.05 -12.12
C SER A 96 1.97 -5.15 -11.09
N ARG A 97 2.78 -5.26 -10.03
CA ARG A 97 2.54 -6.23 -8.95
C ARG A 97 1.19 -6.01 -8.25
N HIS A 98 0.80 -4.76 -8.03
CA HIS A 98 -0.49 -4.45 -7.37
C HIS A 98 -1.69 -4.63 -8.31
N LEU A 99 -1.54 -4.30 -9.59
CA LEU A 99 -2.61 -4.44 -10.58
C LEU A 99 -2.83 -5.89 -11.03
N SER A 100 -1.82 -6.76 -10.94
CA SER A 100 -1.93 -8.19 -11.27
C SER A 100 -2.61 -9.05 -10.19
N VAL A 101 -2.86 -8.48 -9.01
CA VAL A 101 -3.50 -9.15 -7.86
C VAL A 101 -5.02 -8.86 -7.81
N GLY A 102 -5.53 -8.05 -8.74
CA GLY A 102 -6.96 -7.71 -8.87
C GLY A 102 -7.78 -8.68 -9.70
#